data_AF-A0A2N9YFQ4-F1
#
_entry.id   AF-A0A2N9YFQ4-F1
#
_cell.length_a   1.000
_cell.length_b   1.000
_cell.length_c   1.000
_cell.angle_alpha   90.00
_cell.angle_beta   90.00
_cell.angle_gamma   90.00
#
_symmetry.space_group_name_H-M   'P 1'
#
loop_
_entity.id
_entity.type
_entity.pdbx_description
1 polymer ?
#
loop_
_entity_poly.entity_id
_entity_poly.type
_entity_poly.pdbx_seq_one_letter_code
_entity_poly.pdbx_strand_id
1 'polypeptide(L)'
;MLPKYDYGDRVRVIRNVRDDGTFPGKVMGDFLVRRGSIGYVQNVGSFLQDEIIYSVHFLDENIVVGCREEELISGDDPWVPSKYEFRDKVITLIPLSAKGEIIAEKGSEGQVLKIIRDMPGGVMYHVHFGDGRLFMIPETALDFAPVVERKLKYTNDESTSEE
;
A
#
# COMPACT_ATOMS: atom_id res chain seq x y z
N MET A 1 6.82 -8.09 -19.97
CA MET A 1 6.09 -9.08 -19.14
C MET A 1 4.78 -9.43 -19.83
N LEU A 2 4.20 -10.61 -19.55
CA LEU A 2 2.83 -10.93 -19.98
C LEU A 2 1.84 -10.37 -18.95
N PRO A 3 0.74 -9.74 -19.38
CA PRO A 3 -0.26 -9.24 -18.45
C PRO A 3 -1.01 -10.38 -17.78
N LYS A 4 -1.31 -10.20 -16.48
CA LYS A 4 -2.09 -11.13 -15.67
C LYS A 4 -3.60 -11.04 -15.92
N TYR A 5 -4.09 -9.85 -16.29
CA TYR A 5 -5.49 -9.57 -16.57
C TYR A 5 -5.68 -9.06 -18.00
N ASP A 6 -6.87 -9.22 -18.57
CA ASP A 6 -7.22 -8.78 -19.93
C ASP A 6 -8.51 -7.92 -19.92
N TYR A 7 -8.86 -7.35 -21.08
CA TYR A 7 -10.08 -6.58 -21.28
C TYR A 7 -11.33 -7.32 -20.76
N GLY A 8 -12.11 -6.62 -19.94
CA GLY A 8 -13.34 -7.13 -19.35
C GLY A 8 -13.15 -7.89 -18.03
N ASP A 9 -11.92 -8.19 -17.63
CA ASP A 9 -11.68 -8.89 -16.37
C ASP A 9 -12.17 -8.07 -15.18
N ARG A 10 -12.88 -8.75 -14.28
CA ARG A 10 -13.32 -8.18 -13.01
C ARG A 10 -12.15 -8.22 -12.04
N VAL A 11 -11.72 -7.06 -11.56
CA VAL A 11 -10.60 -6.90 -10.63
C VAL A 11 -11.02 -6.13 -9.38
N ARG A 12 -10.27 -6.33 -8.30
CA ARG A 12 -10.45 -5.61 -7.03
C ARG A 12 -9.18 -4.87 -6.67
N VAL A 13 -9.31 -3.59 -6.30
CA VAL A 13 -8.17 -2.84 -5.75
C VAL A 13 -7.90 -3.27 -4.31
N ILE A 14 -6.64 -3.59 -4.01
CA ILE A 14 -6.25 -4.03 -2.67
C ILE A 14 -5.70 -2.92 -1.79
N ARG A 15 -5.54 -1.71 -2.35
CA ARG A 15 -5.13 -0.49 -1.65
C ARG A 15 -6.03 0.68 -2.05
N ASN A 16 -6.03 1.73 -1.24
CA ASN A 16 -6.70 2.97 -1.63
C ASN A 16 -5.92 3.58 -2.78
N VAL A 17 -6.60 3.83 -3.89
CA VAL A 17 -5.99 4.46 -5.05
C VAL A 17 -6.02 5.96 -4.85
N ARG A 18 -4.86 6.59 -5.00
CA ARG A 18 -4.68 8.04 -4.95
C ARG A 18 -4.04 8.50 -6.24
N ASP A 19 -4.33 9.73 -6.62
CA ASP A 19 -3.75 10.33 -7.81
C ASP A 19 -2.23 10.49 -7.64
N ASP A 20 -1.46 9.92 -8.54
CA ASP A 20 0.00 10.05 -8.60
C ASP A 20 0.45 11.24 -9.46
N GLY A 21 -0.50 12.06 -9.93
CA GLY A 21 -0.30 13.21 -10.80
C GLY A 21 -0.67 12.91 -12.26
N THR A 22 -1.24 11.75 -12.56
CA THR A 22 -1.67 11.36 -13.90
C THR A 22 -3.17 11.54 -14.14
N PHE A 23 -3.97 11.69 -13.08
CA PHE A 23 -5.42 11.81 -13.20
C PHE A 23 -5.85 13.27 -13.52
N PRO A 24 -6.66 13.51 -14.57
CA PRO A 24 -7.06 14.87 -14.94
C PRO A 24 -7.88 15.58 -13.86
N GLY A 25 -7.47 16.81 -13.50
CA GLY A 25 -8.25 17.69 -12.64
C GLY A 25 -8.22 17.34 -11.14
N LYS A 26 -7.28 16.48 -10.72
CA LYS A 26 -7.03 16.14 -9.32
C LYS A 26 -5.63 16.61 -8.89
N VAL A 27 -5.47 16.82 -7.59
CA VAL A 27 -4.16 17.14 -7.01
C VAL A 27 -3.46 15.83 -6.66
N MET A 28 -2.14 15.78 -6.87
CA MET A 28 -1.33 14.63 -6.45
C MET A 28 -1.61 14.29 -4.98
N GLY A 29 -1.94 13.02 -4.73
CA GLY A 29 -2.34 12.49 -3.43
C GLY A 29 -3.84 12.48 -3.16
N ASP A 30 -4.66 13.08 -4.03
CA ASP A 30 -6.11 13.05 -3.91
C ASP A 30 -6.64 11.62 -3.94
N PHE A 31 -7.64 11.34 -3.12
CA PHE A 31 -8.30 10.04 -3.09
C PHE A 31 -9.14 9.83 -4.35
N LEU A 32 -8.97 8.67 -5.00
CA LEU A 32 -9.74 8.28 -6.19
C LEU A 32 -10.68 7.13 -5.89
N VAL A 33 -10.15 5.99 -5.42
CA VAL A 33 -10.91 4.75 -5.27
C VAL A 33 -10.60 4.10 -3.93
N ARG A 34 -11.63 3.58 -3.26
CA ARG A 34 -11.48 2.88 -1.98
C ARG A 34 -10.91 1.49 -2.22
N ARG A 35 -10.02 1.02 -1.34
CA ARG A 35 -9.65 -0.40 -1.32
C ARG A 35 -10.89 -1.28 -1.17
N GLY A 36 -10.88 -2.42 -1.84
CA GLY A 36 -11.99 -3.34 -1.92
C GLY A 36 -13.00 -3.02 -3.02
N SER A 37 -12.94 -1.84 -3.66
CA SER A 37 -13.79 -1.51 -4.81
C SER A 37 -13.50 -2.45 -5.98
N ILE A 38 -14.56 -2.82 -6.68
CA ILE A 38 -14.51 -3.65 -7.89
C ILE A 38 -14.51 -2.74 -9.12
N GLY A 39 -13.66 -3.05 -10.07
CA GLY A 39 -13.67 -2.44 -11.39
C GLY A 39 -13.48 -3.48 -12.49
N TYR A 40 -13.55 -3.00 -13.74
CA TYR A 40 -13.38 -3.83 -14.93
C TYR A 40 -12.25 -3.28 -15.78
N VAL A 41 -11.34 -4.16 -16.19
CA VAL A 41 -10.21 -3.77 -17.05
C VAL A 41 -10.74 -3.32 -18.41
N GLN A 42 -10.38 -2.10 -18.83
CA GLN A 42 -10.71 -1.54 -20.15
C GLN A 42 -9.53 -1.51 -21.11
N ASN A 43 -8.31 -1.47 -20.58
CA ASN A 43 -7.09 -1.45 -21.41
C ASN A 43 -5.91 -1.98 -20.59
N VAL A 44 -4.92 -2.51 -21.30
CA VAL A 44 -3.63 -2.93 -20.75
C VAL A 44 -2.54 -2.17 -21.51
N GLY A 45 -1.90 -1.23 -20.82
CA GLY A 45 -0.80 -0.43 -21.34
C GLY A 45 0.51 -0.75 -20.64
N SER A 46 1.56 -0.03 -21.02
CA SER A 46 2.84 -0.06 -20.32
C SER A 46 3.34 1.36 -19.99
N PHE A 47 4.04 1.46 -18.86
CA PHE A 47 4.73 2.66 -18.41
C PHE A 47 6.24 2.38 -18.35
N LEU A 48 7.06 3.33 -18.84
CA LEU A 48 8.53 3.22 -18.89
C LEU A 48 9.04 1.87 -19.46
N GLN A 49 8.32 1.29 -20.43
CA GLN A 49 8.59 0.01 -21.11
C GLN A 49 8.57 -1.26 -20.24
N ASP A 50 8.78 -1.16 -18.93
CA ASP A 50 8.94 -2.31 -18.03
C ASP A 50 7.74 -2.58 -17.10
N GLU A 51 6.85 -1.59 -16.89
CA GLU A 51 5.72 -1.73 -15.97
C GLU A 51 4.39 -1.85 -16.73
N ILE A 52 3.59 -2.87 -16.40
CA ILE A 52 2.23 -3.01 -16.96
C ILE A 52 1.27 -2.16 -16.13
N ILE A 53 0.45 -1.36 -16.83
CA ILE A 53 -0.61 -0.54 -16.23
C ILE A 53 -1.96 -0.98 -16.79
N TYR A 54 -2.88 -1.35 -15.90
CA TYR A 54 -4.25 -1.70 -16.23
C TYR A 54 -5.12 -0.46 -16.09
N SER A 55 -5.78 -0.02 -17.18
CA SER A 55 -6.84 0.98 -17.08
C SER A 55 -8.11 0.30 -16.60
N VAL A 56 -8.52 0.58 -15.37
CA VAL A 56 -9.67 -0.06 -14.73
C VAL A 56 -10.80 0.96 -14.58
N HIS A 57 -11.99 0.60 -15.08
CA HIS A 57 -13.20 1.39 -14.89
C HIS A 57 -13.91 0.97 -13.60
N PHE A 58 -14.00 1.89 -12.67
CA PHE A 58 -14.78 1.74 -11.44
C PHE A 58 -16.16 2.36 -11.65
N LEU A 59 -17.18 1.51 -11.73
CA LEU A 59 -18.53 1.91 -12.10
C LEU A 59 -19.21 2.77 -11.02
N ASP A 60 -18.95 2.48 -9.75
CA ASP A 60 -19.58 3.19 -8.63
C ASP A 60 -19.08 4.64 -8.56
N GLU A 61 -17.78 4.86 -8.76
CA GLU A 61 -17.17 6.18 -8.83
C GLU A 61 -17.28 6.84 -10.22
N ASN A 62 -17.63 6.07 -11.25
CA ASN A 62 -17.70 6.47 -12.67
C ASN A 62 -16.38 7.13 -13.16
N ILE A 63 -15.25 6.50 -12.84
CA ILE A 63 -13.91 6.94 -13.22
C ILE A 63 -13.06 5.79 -13.75
N VAL A 64 -12.13 6.10 -14.66
CA VAL A 64 -11.12 5.16 -15.16
C VAL A 64 -9.78 5.52 -14.55
N VAL A 65 -9.14 4.58 -13.88
CA VAL A 65 -7.86 4.79 -13.18
C VAL A 65 -6.84 3.76 -13.65
N GLY A 66 -5.59 4.20 -13.84
CA GLY A 66 -4.47 3.29 -14.09
C GLY A 66 -4.06 2.60 -12.79
N CYS A 67 -3.99 1.28 -12.80
CA CYS A 67 -3.58 0.47 -11.66
C CYS A 67 -2.40 -0.42 -12.06
N ARG A 68 -1.44 -0.59 -11.15
CA ARG A 68 -0.33 -1.53 -11.30
C ARG A 68 -0.80 -2.94 -10.96
N GLU A 69 -0.09 -3.96 -11.45
CA GLU A 69 -0.45 -5.35 -11.19
C GLU A 69 -0.53 -5.67 -9.68
N GLU A 70 0.42 -5.16 -8.89
CA GLU A 70 0.47 -5.37 -7.44
C GLU A 70 -0.64 -4.66 -6.66
N GLU A 71 -1.43 -3.80 -7.32
CA GLU A 71 -2.57 -3.11 -6.74
C GLU A 71 -3.89 -3.86 -6.97
N LEU A 72 -3.87 -4.94 -7.76
CA LEU A 72 -5.05 -5.68 -8.20
C LEU A 72 -5.01 -7.16 -7.82
N ILE A 73 -6.17 -7.67 -7.41
CA ILE A 73 -6.48 -9.11 -7.36
C ILE A 73 -7.69 -9.41 -8.25
N SER A 74 -7.94 -10.69 -8.56
CA SER A 74 -9.19 -11.05 -9.25
C SER A 74 -10.38 -10.62 -8.39
N GLY A 75 -11.45 -10.16 -9.03
CA GLY A 75 -12.69 -9.80 -8.35
C GLY A 75 -13.32 -10.99 -7.61
N ASP A 76 -13.00 -12.22 -8.02
CA ASP A 76 -13.47 -13.47 -7.40
C ASP A 76 -12.54 -13.98 -6.29
N ASP A 77 -11.33 -13.43 -6.18
CA ASP A 77 -10.42 -13.82 -5.10
C ASP A 77 -10.99 -13.36 -3.74
N PRO A 78 -10.71 -14.11 -2.64
CA PRO A 78 -11.08 -13.70 -1.31
C PRO A 78 -10.55 -12.30 -0.98
N TRP A 79 -11.43 -11.42 -0.49
CA TRP A 79 -11.05 -10.11 0.03
C TRP A 79 -11.18 -10.08 1.53
N VAL A 80 -10.03 -10.07 2.20
CA VAL A 80 -9.95 -9.77 3.62
C VAL A 80 -9.34 -8.37 3.76
N PRO A 81 -10.11 -7.36 4.20
CA PRO A 81 -9.58 -6.02 4.39
C PRO A 81 -8.47 -6.05 5.44
N SER A 82 -7.29 -5.53 5.08
CA SER A 82 -6.16 -5.34 5.99
C SER A 82 -6.25 -3.99 6.68
N LYS A 83 -5.97 -3.88 7.98
CA LYS A 83 -5.84 -2.59 8.67
C LYS A 83 -4.61 -1.80 8.19
N TYR A 84 -3.48 -2.48 7.92
CA TYR A 84 -2.22 -1.86 7.51
C TYR A 84 -1.83 -2.20 6.07
N GLU A 85 -0.98 -1.37 5.46
CA GLU A 85 -0.47 -1.51 4.10
C GLU A 85 1.06 -1.64 4.06
N PHE A 86 1.59 -1.98 2.89
CA PHE A 86 3.03 -2.02 2.66
C PHE A 86 3.66 -0.64 2.97
N ARG A 87 4.77 -0.66 3.72
CA ARG A 87 5.52 0.48 4.24
C ARG A 87 4.85 1.29 5.35
N ASP A 88 3.64 0.95 5.77
CA ASP A 88 3.05 1.58 6.95
C ASP A 88 3.95 1.36 8.16
N LYS A 89 4.14 2.43 8.92
CA LYS A 89 4.79 2.38 10.22
C LYS A 89 3.76 1.97 11.25
N VAL A 90 4.13 0.98 12.07
CA VAL A 90 3.28 0.42 13.12
C VAL A 90 4.02 0.39 14.44
N ILE A 91 3.29 0.30 15.54
CA ILE A 91 3.82 -0.02 16.87
C ILE A 91 3.24 -1.33 17.37
N THR A 92 3.99 -2.05 18.19
CA THR A 92 3.49 -3.23 18.89
C THR A 92 2.60 -2.83 20.07
N LEU A 93 1.44 -3.47 20.21
CA LEU A 93 0.55 -3.27 21.35
C LEU A 93 0.91 -4.13 22.57
N ILE A 94 1.67 -5.20 22.33
CA ILE A 94 2.13 -6.18 23.31
C ILE A 94 3.62 -6.50 23.06
N PRO A 95 4.38 -6.94 24.08
CA PRO A 95 5.71 -7.50 23.85
C PRO A 95 5.60 -8.72 22.93
N LEU A 96 6.48 -8.78 21.94
CA LEU A 96 6.56 -9.90 21.01
C LEU A 96 7.76 -10.76 21.36
N SER A 97 7.56 -12.08 21.32
CA SER A 97 8.64 -13.03 21.51
C SER A 97 8.66 -14.07 20.40
N ALA A 98 9.85 -14.51 20.04
CA ALA A 98 10.05 -15.62 19.12
C ALA A 98 11.10 -16.55 19.72
N LYS A 99 10.82 -17.86 19.77
CA LYS A 99 11.70 -18.88 20.36
C LYS A 99 12.16 -18.57 21.81
N GLY A 100 11.32 -17.88 22.59
CA GLY A 100 11.60 -17.56 23.99
C GLY A 100 12.40 -16.26 24.21
N GLU A 101 12.80 -15.56 23.14
CA GLU A 101 13.47 -14.26 23.24
C GLU A 101 12.49 -13.14 22.90
N ILE A 102 12.55 -12.03 23.64
CA ILE A 102 11.80 -10.81 23.31
C ILE A 102 12.45 -10.19 22.07
N ILE A 103 11.66 -10.05 21.01
CA ILE A 103 12.09 -9.47 19.72
C ILE A 103 11.68 -8.00 19.59
N ALA A 104 10.62 -7.60 20.29
CA ALA A 104 10.13 -6.23 20.32
C ALA A 104 9.38 -6.02 21.63
N GLU A 105 9.72 -4.94 22.33
CA GLU A 105 8.97 -4.51 23.50
C GLU A 105 7.62 -3.92 23.08
N LYS A 106 6.70 -3.75 24.03
CA LYS A 106 5.47 -2.99 23.76
C LYS A 106 5.83 -1.55 23.34
N GLY A 107 5.22 -1.09 22.25
CA GLY A 107 5.44 0.25 21.70
C GLY A 107 6.63 0.35 20.74
N SER A 108 7.36 -0.75 20.49
CA SER A 108 8.43 -0.76 19.49
C SER A 108 7.86 -0.46 18.10
N GLU A 109 8.49 0.50 17.40
CA GLU A 109 8.14 0.83 16.02
C GLU A 109 8.67 -0.23 15.05
N GLY A 110 7.82 -0.63 14.11
CA GLY A 110 8.17 -1.49 12.99
C GLY A 110 7.59 -0.97 11.67
N GLN A 111 7.99 -1.62 10.57
CA GLN A 111 7.46 -1.33 9.24
C GLN A 111 6.86 -2.59 8.62
N VAL A 112 5.66 -2.46 8.06
CA VAL A 112 4.99 -3.53 7.32
C VAL A 112 5.66 -3.75 5.97
N LEU A 113 6.13 -4.97 5.72
CA LEU A 113 6.78 -5.35 4.46
C LEU A 113 5.97 -6.35 3.63
N LYS A 114 5.03 -7.08 4.23
CA LYS A 114 4.14 -7.98 3.50
C LYS A 114 2.82 -8.15 4.24
N ILE A 115 1.74 -8.26 3.50
CA ILE A 115 0.41 -8.64 4.01
C ILE A 115 0.14 -10.08 3.59
N ILE A 116 -0.20 -10.95 4.55
CA ILE A 116 -0.56 -12.36 4.35
C ILE A 116 -2.05 -12.50 4.63
N ARG A 117 -2.82 -12.93 3.63
CA ARG A 117 -4.30 -12.98 3.68
C ARG A 117 -4.87 -14.39 3.77
N ASP A 118 -4.08 -15.41 3.44
CA ASP A 118 -4.54 -16.81 3.31
C ASP A 118 -4.38 -17.63 4.60
N MET A 119 -4.44 -16.98 5.77
CA MET A 119 -4.25 -17.64 7.07
C MET A 119 -5.60 -17.85 7.77
N PRO A 120 -5.83 -19.01 8.42
CA PRO A 120 -7.06 -19.28 9.17
C PRO A 120 -7.38 -18.26 10.27
N GLY A 121 -6.37 -17.54 10.78
CA GLY A 121 -6.49 -16.52 11.83
C GLY A 121 -6.76 -15.09 11.33
N GLY A 122 -7.03 -14.90 10.04
CA GLY A 122 -7.20 -13.59 9.42
C GLY A 122 -5.89 -13.00 8.89
N VAL A 123 -5.83 -11.68 8.75
CA VAL A 123 -4.68 -10.99 8.15
C VAL A 123 -3.48 -11.02 9.10
N MET A 124 -2.35 -11.52 8.59
CA MET A 124 -1.05 -11.46 9.26
C MET A 124 -0.12 -10.53 8.48
N TYR A 125 0.82 -9.91 9.17
CA TYR A 125 1.78 -8.98 8.59
C TYR A 125 3.19 -9.47 8.80
N HIS A 126 4.03 -9.40 7.76
CA HIS A 126 5.48 -9.42 7.98
C HIS A 126 5.93 -8.01 8.35
N VAL A 127 6.44 -7.87 9.57
CA VAL A 127 6.95 -6.60 10.10
C VAL A 127 8.43 -6.76 10.43
N HIS A 128 9.19 -5.70 10.17
CA HIS A 128 10.60 -5.55 10.55
C HIS A 128 10.73 -4.45 11.60
N PHE A 129 11.58 -4.66 12.62
CA PHE A 129 11.81 -3.73 13.74
C PHE A 129 13.23 -3.14 13.75
N GLY A 130 13.92 -3.10 12.60
CA GLY A 130 15.28 -2.57 12.50
C GLY A 130 16.41 -3.60 12.65
N ASP A 131 16.12 -4.79 13.17
CA ASP A 131 17.10 -5.87 13.43
C ASP A 131 17.48 -6.72 12.19
N GLY A 132 16.80 -6.48 11.07
CA GLY A 132 17.00 -7.16 9.80
C GLY A 132 16.19 -8.46 9.65
N ARG A 133 15.38 -8.81 10.66
CA ARG A 133 14.53 -9.99 10.64
C ARG A 133 13.09 -9.62 10.32
N LEU A 134 12.34 -10.59 9.80
CA LEU A 134 10.92 -10.46 9.54
C LEU A 134 10.15 -11.35 10.48
N PHE A 135 9.17 -10.77 11.14
CA PHE A 135 8.28 -11.50 12.04
C PHE A 135 6.85 -11.45 11.52
N MET A 136 6.16 -12.58 11.60
CA MET A 136 4.74 -12.68 11.26
C MET A 136 3.92 -12.30 12.49
N ILE A 137 3.12 -11.25 12.36
CA ILE A 137 2.40 -10.63 13.47
C ILE A 137 0.91 -10.51 13.10
N PRO A 138 -0.01 -10.90 13.98
CA PRO A 138 -1.44 -10.72 13.75
C PRO A 138 -1.82 -9.24 13.81
N GLU A 139 -2.85 -8.86 13.05
CA GLU A 139 -3.39 -7.49 13.03
C GLU A 139 -3.65 -6.91 14.42
N THR A 140 -4.17 -7.74 15.33
CA THR A 140 -4.57 -7.36 16.69
C THR A 140 -3.40 -6.98 17.60
N ALA A 141 -2.16 -7.31 17.22
CA ALA A 141 -0.96 -7.00 18.00
C ALA A 141 -0.29 -5.68 17.58
N LEU A 142 -0.85 -4.97 16.60
CA LEU A 142 -0.29 -3.75 16.03
C LEU A 142 -1.22 -2.55 16.20
N ASP A 143 -0.65 -1.35 16.14
CA ASP A 143 -1.37 -0.12 15.84
C ASP A 143 -0.56 0.79 14.92
N PHE A 144 -1.15 1.82 14.32
CA PHE A 144 -0.39 2.79 13.53
C PHE A 144 0.64 3.49 14.41
N ALA A 145 1.87 3.63 13.91
CA ALA A 145 2.85 4.46 14.57
C ALA A 145 2.38 5.93 14.53
N PRO A 146 2.61 6.72 15.60
CA PRO A 146 2.25 8.13 15.61
C PRO A 146 2.93 8.87 14.45
N VAL A 147 2.16 9.66 13.71
CA VAL A 147 2.67 10.48 12.61
C VAL A 147 3.58 11.56 13.20
N VAL A 148 4.89 11.42 13.00
CA VAL A 148 5.84 12.49 13.30
C VAL A 148 5.79 13.47 12.13
N GLU A 149 5.10 14.60 12.29
CA GLU A 149 5.14 15.70 11.33
C GLU A 149 6.59 16.16 11.15
N ARG A 150 7.19 15.84 10.00
CA ARG A 150 8.48 16.40 9.61
C ARG A 150 8.26 17.85 9.22
N LYS A 151 8.63 18.80 10.08
CA LYS A 151 8.83 20.20 9.66
C LYS A 151 9.96 20.23 8.64
N LEU A 152 9.61 20.28 7.35
CA LEU A 152 10.54 20.61 6.29
C LEU A 152 11.04 22.03 6.55
N LYS A 153 12.27 22.17 7.07
CA LYS A 153 13.00 23.43 7.04
C LYS A 153 13.44 23.64 5.60
N TYR A 154 12.67 24.39 4.83
CA TYR A 154 13.20 25.04 3.65
C TYR A 154 14.10 26.18 4.14
N THR A 155 15.40 25.92 4.26
CA THR A 155 16.40 26.98 4.27
C THR A 155 16.62 27.39 2.81
N ASN A 156 16.02 28.52 2.41
CA ASN A 156 16.48 29.24 1.23
C ASN A 156 17.86 29.82 1.57
N ASP A 157 18.91 29.07 1.24
CA ASP A 157 20.24 29.65 1.05
C ASP A 157 20.20 30.39 -0.30
N GLU A 158 19.73 31.63 -0.29
CA GLU A 158 20.07 32.58 -1.35
C GLU A 158 21.51 33.05 -1.09
N SER A 159 22.47 32.38 -1.71
CA SER A 159 23.79 32.97 -1.95
C SER A 159 24.18 32.88 -3.43
N THR A 160 24.09 34.06 -4.05
CA THR A 160 25.07 34.65 -4.98
C THR A 160 25.04 34.29 -6.47
N SER A 161 24.76 35.31 -7.29
CA SER A 161 25.57 35.74 -8.44
C SER A 161 25.14 37.17 -8.80
N GLU A 162 25.90 38.19 -8.40
CA GLU A 162 26.85 38.94 -9.28
C GLU A 162 26.15 39.63 -10.46
N GLU A 163 25.98 40.95 -10.35
CA GLU A 163 26.54 41.99 -11.25
C GLU A 163 26.52 43.36 -10.56
#